data_AF-W4P3X9-F1
#
_entry.id   AF-W4P3X9-F1
#
_cell.length_a   1.000
_cell.length_b   1.000
_cell.length_c   1.000
_cell.angle_alpha   90.00
_cell.angle_beta   90.00
_cell.angle_gamma   90.00
#
_symmetry.space_group_name_H-M   'P 1'
#
loop_
_entity.id
_entity.type
_entity.pdbx_description
1 polymer ?
#
loop_
_entity_poly.entity_id
_entity_poly.type
_entity_poly.pdbx_seq_one_letter_code
_entity_poly.pdbx_strand_id
1 'polypeptide(L)' 'MDRETGKSKGFAFVEMEDEAATKVIAELNGAEYMGRTMVVKEARPRE' A
#
# COMPACT_ATOMS: atom_id res chain seq x y z
N MET A 1 6.16 -6.65 12.35
CA MET A 1 5.67 -7.99 12.00
C MET A 1 5.23 -8.66 13.28
N ASP A 2 4.00 -9.16 13.34
CA ASP A 2 3.57 -10.07 14.39
C ASP A 2 4.21 -11.44 14.13
N ARG A 3 5.21 -11.79 14.96
CA ARG A 3 6.11 -12.95 14.79
C ARG A 3 5.40 -14.31 14.87
N GLU A 4 4.14 -14.35 15.26
CA GLU A 4 3.40 -15.60 15.52
C GLU A 4 2.44 -16.01 14.40
N THR A 5 2.05 -15.10 13.49
CA THR A 5 1.12 -15.44 12.38
C THR A 5 1.65 -15.08 11.00
N GLY A 6 2.76 -14.34 10.90
CA GLY A 6 3.24 -13.79 9.62
C GLY A 6 2.26 -12.83 8.96
N LYS A 7 1.13 -12.49 9.61
CA LYS A 7 0.14 -11.57 9.06
C LYS A 7 0.74 -10.17 9.05
N SER A 8 0.99 -9.67 7.85
CA SER A 8 1.23 -8.26 7.59
C SER A 8 0.17 -7.45 8.35
N LYS A 9 0.59 -6.38 9.03
CA LYS A 9 -0.30 -5.53 9.86
C LYS A 9 -1.37 -4.77 9.04
N GLY A 10 -1.54 -5.11 7.75
CA GLY A 10 -2.46 -4.47 6.82
C GLY A 10 -1.88 -3.24 6.13
N PHE A 11 -0.59 -2.97 6.30
CA PHE A 11 0.10 -1.85 5.68
C PHE A 11 1.48 -2.26 5.19
N ALA A 12 1.89 -1.66 4.06
CA ALA A 12 3.20 -1.79 3.46
C ALA A 12 3.60 -0.43 2.90
N PHE A 13 4.90 -0.14 2.92
CA PHE A 13 5.48 1.01 2.24
C PHE A 13 6.24 0.48 1.04
N VAL A 14 5.99 1.07 -0.13
CA VAL A 14 6.66 0.71 -1.37
C VAL A 14 7.29 1.98 -1.90
N GLU A 15 8.59 1.91 -2.16
CA GLU A 15 9.34 2.98 -2.80
C GLU A 15 9.32 2.73 -4.31
N MET A 16 8.87 3.73 -5.06
CA MET A 16 8.78 3.70 -6.53
C MET A 16 9.05 5.09 -7.06
N GLU A 17 9.40 5.20 -8.35
CA GLU A 17 9.59 6.50 -8.99
C GLU A 17 8.29 7.33 -8.95
N ASP A 18 8.43 8.64 -8.76
CA ASP A 18 7.32 9.57 -8.55
C ASP A 18 6.30 9.54 -9.72
N GLU A 19 6.81 9.41 -10.95
CA GLU A 19 5.99 9.27 -12.16
C GLU A 19 5.15 7.99 -12.16
N ALA A 20 5.67 6.90 -11.60
CA ALA A 20 4.95 5.64 -11.47
C ALA A 20 3.97 5.65 -10.29
N ALA A 21 4.28 6.38 -9.21
CA ALA A 21 3.46 6.43 -8.01
C ALA A 21 2.03 6.90 -8.29
N THR A 22 1.87 7.97 -9.07
CA THR A 22 0.55 8.53 -9.41
C THR A 22 -0.32 7.53 -10.17
N LYS A 23 0.28 6.83 -11.14
CA LYS A 23 -0.41 5.82 -11.95
C LYS A 23 -0.81 4.61 -11.11
N VAL A 24 0.11 4.13 -10.27
CA VAL A 24 -0.13 3.00 -9.37
C VAL A 24 -1.19 3.32 -8.33
N ILE A 25 -1.18 4.53 -7.76
CA ILE A 25 -2.24 4.99 -6.86
C ILE A 25 -3.59 4.99 -7.60
N ALA A 26 -3.67 5.53 -8.81
CA ALA A 26 -4.93 5.56 -9.56
C ALA A 26 -5.47 4.15 -9.90
N GLU A 27 -4.60 3.20 -10.23
CA GLU A 27 -5.00 1.85 -10.65
C GLU A 27 -5.20 0.87 -9.48
N LEU A 28 -4.42 0.99 -8.39
CA LEU A 28 -4.45 0.06 -7.25
C LEU A 28 -5.25 0.58 -6.06
N ASN A 29 -5.51 1.89 -5.95
CA ASN A 29 -6.33 2.44 -4.88
C ASN A 29 -7.80 2.03 -5.09
N GLY A 30 -8.34 1.24 -4.16
CA GLY A 30 -9.68 0.68 -4.27
C GLY A 30 -9.72 -0.70 -4.93
N ALA A 31 -8.58 -1.26 -5.33
CA ALA A 31 -8.51 -2.62 -5.83
C ALA A 31 -8.81 -3.62 -4.70
N GLU A 32 -9.57 -4.67 -5.02
CA GLU A 32 -9.86 -5.75 -4.08
C GLU A 32 -8.74 -6.79 -4.13
N TYR A 33 -8.10 -7.04 -3.00
CA TYR A 33 -7.04 -8.04 -2.86
C TYR A 33 -7.38 -9.01 -1.75
N MET A 34 -7.50 -10.28 -2.12
CA MET A 34 -7.89 -11.36 -1.20
C MET A 34 -9.17 -11.03 -0.39
N GLY A 35 -10.19 -10.44 -1.04
CA GLY A 35 -11.45 -10.05 -0.41
C GLY A 35 -11.35 -8.85 0.53
N ARG A 36 -10.28 -8.03 0.40
CA ARG A 36 -10.08 -6.80 1.16
C ARG A 36 -9.75 -5.66 0.21
N THR A 37 -10.44 -4.54 0.35
CA THR A 37 -10.13 -3.33 -0.41
C THR A 37 -8.78 -2.77 0.02
N MET A 38 -7.83 -2.70 -0.90
CA MET A 38 -6.54 -2.07 -0.67
C MET A 38 -6.65 -0.57 -0.92
N VAL A 39 -5.92 0.19 -0.11
CA VAL A 39 -5.87 1.64 -0.19
C VAL A 39 -4.42 2.02 -0.41
N VAL A 40 -4.14 2.58 -1.59
CA VAL A 40 -2.80 3.03 -1.98
C VAL A 40 -2.83 4.55 -2.01
N LYS A 41 -1.91 5.19 -1.30
CA LYS A 41 -1.83 6.65 -1.20
C LYS A 41 -0.37 7.09 -1.23
N GLU A 42 -0.17 8.33 -1.65
CA GLU A 42 1.08 9.07 -1.46
C GLU A 42 1.52 9.00 0.01
N ALA A 43 2.72 8.47 0.25
CA ALA A 43 3.30 8.42 1.57
C ALA A 43 3.74 9.83 1.96
N ARG A 44 2.98 10.49 2.85
CA ARG A 44 3.40 11.80 3.38
C ARG A 44 4.51 11.59 4.41
N PRO A 45 5.66 12.28 4.30
CA PRO A 45 6.69 12.22 5.31
C PRO A 45 6.08 12.67 6.64
N ARG A 46 6.30 11.89 7.68
CA ARG A 46 5.96 12.30 9.04
C ARG A 46 7.09 13.23 9.50
N GLU A 47 6.77 14.51 9.69
CA GLU A 47 7.58 15.42 10.49
C GLU A 47 7.75 14.88 11.93
#